data_AF-A0A183F7E7-F1
#
_entry.id   AF-A0A183F7E7-F1
#
_cell.length_a   1.000
_cell.length_b   1.000
_cell.length_c   1.000
_cell.angle_alpha   90.00
_cell.angle_beta   90.00
_cell.angle_gamma   90.00
#
_symmetry.space_group_name_H-M   'P 1'
#
loop_
_entity.id
_entity.type
_entity.pdbx_description
1 polymer ?
#
loop_
_entity_poly.entity_id
_entity_poly.type
_entity_poly.pdbx_seq_one_letter_code
_entity_poly.pdbx_strand_id
1 'polypeptide(L)'
;MKIFERIVDRRIRDVVQRSTNQCGFVSGCGTVDVIHAVRLLLEKHREKQKPAHFAFLDLERLDRVPTDVIWYALRQHGIPEELIENYIFQVSRINSHIRWQPKVGDERTRECSLVQMALADWGALRQDTN
;
A
#
# COMPACT_ATOMS: atom_id res chain seq x y z
N MET A 1 -12.70 2.59 10.69
CA MET A 1 -11.51 2.13 9.97
C MET A 1 -10.27 3.01 10.15
N LYS A 2 -10.38 4.34 10.05
CA LYS A 2 -9.25 5.29 10.15
C LYS A 2 -8.25 5.10 11.31
N ILE A 3 -8.67 4.60 12.47
CA ILE A 3 -7.76 4.36 13.61
C ILE A 3 -6.81 3.19 13.32
N PHE A 4 -7.34 2.08 12.78
CA PHE A 4 -6.51 0.92 12.48
C PHE A 4 -5.51 1.23 11.36
N GLU A 5 -5.94 1.94 10.31
CA GLU A 5 -5.05 2.41 9.25
C GLU A 5 -3.89 3.23 9.80
N ARG A 6 -4.13 4.12 10.78
CA ARG A 6 -3.07 4.89 11.43
C ARG A 6 -2.10 4.03 12.24
N ILE A 7 -2.60 2.98 12.89
CA ILE A 7 -1.75 2.04 13.65
C ILE A 7 -0.86 1.25 12.69
N VAL A 8 -1.42 0.75 11.59
CA VAL A 8 -0.67 0.02 10.56
C VAL A 8 0.36 0.93 9.89
N ASP A 9 -0.03 2.13 9.46
CA ASP A 9 0.89 3.12 8.87
C ASP A 9 2.07 3.43 9.79
N ARG A 10 1.82 3.63 11.10
CA ARG A 10 2.89 3.85 12.07
C ARG A 10 3.86 2.66 12.15
N ARG A 11 3.34 1.44 12.28
CA ARG A 11 4.18 0.22 12.36
C ARG A 11 5.00 0.01 11.10
N ILE A 12 4.44 0.31 9.92
CA ILE A 12 5.18 0.22 8.65
C ILE A 12 6.30 1.28 8.62
N ARG A 13 6.03 2.52 9.03
CA ARG A 13 7.04 3.59 9.08
C ARG A 13 8.20 3.30 10.04
N ASP A 14 7.95 2.52 11.10
CA ASP A 14 9.00 2.14 12.05
C ASP A 14 10.00 1.12 11.45
N VAL A 15 9.57 0.35 10.43
CA VAL A 15 10.39 -0.68 9.79
C VAL A 15 10.99 -0.20 8.46
N VAL A 16 10.19 0.50 7.63
CA VAL A 16 10.59 0.92 6.28
C VAL A 16 11.46 2.18 6.35
N GLN A 17 12.72 2.04 5.98
CA GLN A 17 13.59 3.19 5.74
C GLN A 17 13.21 3.89 4.44
N ARG A 18 12.90 5.18 4.53
CA ARG A 18 12.61 6.03 3.37
C ARG A 18 13.89 6.54 2.75
N SER A 19 13.92 6.65 1.43
CA SER A 19 15.05 7.29 0.75
C SER A 19 15.10 8.79 1.08
N THR A 20 16.30 9.36 1.11
CA THR A 20 16.51 10.80 1.36
C THR A 20 15.84 11.70 0.32
N ASN A 21 15.57 11.14 -0.87
CA ASN A 21 14.98 11.85 -2.00
C ASN A 21 13.45 11.72 -2.04
N GLN A 22 12.86 10.92 -1.14
CA GLN A 22 11.40 10.79 -1.04
C GLN A 22 10.84 11.93 -0.21
N CYS A 23 9.98 12.74 -0.82
CA CYS A 23 9.26 13.81 -0.14
C CYS A 23 7.74 13.62 -0.10
N GLY A 24 7.19 12.74 -0.93
CA GLY A 24 5.79 12.34 -0.84
C GLY A 24 5.51 11.52 0.42
N PHE A 25 4.42 11.83 1.12
CA PHE A 25 3.99 11.14 2.36
C PHE A 25 5.01 11.19 3.52
N VAL A 26 5.92 12.15 3.49
CA VAL A 26 6.93 12.41 4.52
C VAL A 26 6.51 13.59 5.37
N SER A 27 6.45 13.39 6.70
CA SER A 27 6.22 14.50 7.63
C SER A 27 7.35 15.51 7.53
N GLY A 28 7.02 16.78 7.30
CA GLY A 28 8.01 17.86 7.23
C GLY A 28 8.74 18.00 5.90
N CYS A 29 8.37 17.25 4.85
CA CYS A 29 8.74 17.59 3.46
C CYS A 29 7.47 17.90 2.66
N GLY A 30 7.40 19.09 2.06
CA GLY A 30 6.31 19.52 1.19
C GLY A 30 6.74 19.66 -0.26
N THR A 31 5.76 19.91 -1.14
CA THR A 31 6.00 20.18 -2.56
C THR A 31 6.92 21.39 -2.76
N VAL A 32 6.84 22.39 -1.88
CA VAL A 32 7.69 23.59 -1.92
C VAL A 32 9.16 23.22 -1.77
N ASP A 33 9.49 22.32 -0.84
CA ASP A 33 10.87 21.89 -0.58
C ASP A 33 11.44 21.15 -1.80
N VAL A 34 10.63 20.30 -2.44
CA VAL A 34 11.03 19.59 -3.67
C VAL A 34 11.28 20.56 -4.82
N ILE A 35 10.37 21.51 -5.06
CA ILE A 35 10.52 22.53 -6.10
C ILE A 35 11.78 23.37 -5.83
N HIS A 36 12.01 23.73 -4.57
CA HIS A 36 13.20 24.48 -4.18
C HIS A 36 14.48 23.69 -4.45
N ALA A 37 14.54 22.41 -4.07
CA ALA A 37 15.69 21.54 -4.34
C ALA A 37 15.96 21.38 -5.85
N VAL A 38 14.93 21.22 -6.67
CA VAL A 38 15.07 21.15 -8.13
C VAL A 38 15.60 22.47 -8.71
N ARG A 39 15.13 23.62 -8.21
CA ARG A 39 15.64 24.94 -8.62
C ARG A 39 17.12 25.11 -8.28
N LEU A 40 17.53 24.76 -7.06
CA LEU A 40 18.94 24.80 -6.66
C LEU A 40 19.82 23.90 -7.54
N LEU A 41 19.32 22.72 -7.91
CA LEU A 41 20.01 21.83 -8.83
C LEU A 41 20.19 22.45 -10.22
N LEU A 42 19.14 23.09 -10.76
CA LEU A 42 19.17 23.78 -12.04
C LEU A 42 20.17 24.96 -12.03
N GLU A 43 20.13 25.78 -10.99
CA GLU A 43 21.03 26.93 -10.82
C GLU A 43 22.49 26.49 -10.78
N LYS A 44 22.80 25.45 -9.99
CA LYS A 44 24.17 24.90 -9.89
C LYS A 44 24.70 24.34 -11.22
N HIS A 45 23.84 23.77 -12.07
CA HIS A 45 24.24 23.31 -13.40
C HIS A 45 24.47 24.48 -14.35
N ARG A 46 23.62 25.51 -14.28
CA ARG A 46 23.74 26.75 -15.05
C ARG A 46 25.04 27.50 -14.73
N GLU A 47 25.39 27.63 -13.45
CA GLU A 47 26.66 28.23 -13.01
C GLU A 47 27.87 27.52 -13.62
N LYS A 48 27.81 26.20 -13.75
CA LYS A 48 28.89 25.38 -14.32
C LYS A 48 28.85 25.29 -15.84
N GLN A 49 27.92 26.01 -16.50
CA GLN A 49 27.69 25.92 -17.95
C GLN A 49 27.45 24.47 -18.42
N LYS A 50 26.85 23.63 -17.57
CA LYS A 50 26.52 22.25 -17.90
C LYS A 50 25.05 22.13 -18.24
N PRO A 51 24.68 21.39 -19.30
CA PRO A 51 23.29 21.09 -19.57
C PRO A 51 22.70 20.24 -18.45
N ALA A 52 21.46 20.54 -18.06
CA ALA A 52 20.69 19.74 -17.12
C ALA A 52 19.43 19.24 -17.83
N HIS A 53 19.17 17.94 -17.71
CA HIS A 53 17.98 17.29 -18.27
C HIS A 53 17.16 16.68 -17.14
N PHE A 54 15.85 16.90 -17.15
CA PHE A 54 14.92 16.35 -16.17
C PHE A 54 13.87 15.49 -16.87
N ALA A 55 13.62 14.31 -16.33
CA ALA A 55 12.52 13.45 -16.72
C ALA A 55 11.50 13.42 -15.58
N PHE A 56 10.25 13.75 -15.89
CA PHE A 56 9.15 13.61 -14.94
C PHE A 56 8.45 12.27 -15.22
N LEU A 57 8.41 11.41 -14.20
CA LEU A 57 7.71 10.14 -14.24
C LEU A 57 6.49 10.25 -13.35
N ASP A 58 5.31 10.09 -13.96
CA ASP A 58 4.05 10.05 -13.24
C ASP A 58 3.37 8.70 -13.43
N LEU A 59 2.77 8.19 -12.36
CA LEU A 59 2.02 6.94 -12.41
C LEU A 59 0.56 7.28 -12.70
N GLU A 60 0.05 6.83 -13.85
CA GLU A 60 -1.28 7.20 -14.34
C GLU A 60 -2.40 6.91 -13.33
N ARG A 61 -2.34 5.77 -12.61
CA ARG A 61 -3.29 5.40 -11.55
C ARG A 61 -2.66 4.47 -10.50
N LEU A 62 -2.87 4.79 -9.22
CA LEU A 62 -2.49 3.91 -8.10
C LEU A 62 -3.35 2.63 -8.05
N ASP A 63 -4.57 2.66 -8.61
CA ASP A 63 -5.49 1.50 -8.62
C ASP A 63 -5.04 0.35 -9.53
N ARG A 64 -4.01 0.57 -10.36
CA ARG A 64 -3.49 -0.44 -11.29
C ARG A 64 -2.34 -1.28 -10.70
N VAL A 65 -1.90 -0.98 -9.49
CA VAL A 65 -0.82 -1.75 -8.85
C VAL A 65 -1.37 -3.11 -8.41
N PRO A 66 -0.84 -4.24 -8.93
CA PRO A 66 -1.27 -5.57 -8.49
C PRO A 66 -1.01 -5.74 -6.99
N THR A 67 -2.02 -6.17 -6.24
CA THR A 67 -1.96 -6.20 -4.77
C THR A 67 -0.96 -7.23 -4.25
N ASP A 68 -0.76 -8.31 -4.98
CA ASP A 68 0.29 -9.32 -4.75
C ASP A 68 1.70 -8.71 -4.76
N VAL A 69 1.96 -7.75 -5.65
CA VAL A 69 3.24 -7.02 -5.70
C VAL A 69 3.44 -6.16 -4.45
N ILE A 70 2.37 -5.57 -3.92
CA ILE A 70 2.42 -4.79 -2.67
C ILE A 70 2.78 -5.69 -1.49
N TRP A 71 2.14 -6.87 -1.37
CA TRP A 71 2.46 -7.83 -0.30
C TRP A 71 3.88 -8.35 -0.41
N TYR A 72 4.32 -8.67 -1.63
CA TYR A 72 5.69 -9.08 -1.89
C TYR A 72 6.69 -8.01 -1.44
N ALA A 73 6.46 -6.74 -1.80
CA ALA A 73 7.34 -5.64 -1.40
C ALA A 73 7.40 -5.47 0.13
N LEU A 74 6.26 -5.55 0.83
CA LEU A 74 6.21 -5.44 2.29
C LEU A 74 7.03 -6.55 2.97
N ARG A 75 6.95 -7.78 2.47
CA ARG A 75 7.77 -8.90 2.96
C ARG A 75 9.27 -8.66 2.74
N GLN A 76 9.65 -8.15 1.56
CA GLN A 76 11.05 -7.80 1.26
C GLN A 76 11.59 -6.71 2.19
N HIS A 77 10.74 -5.79 2.63
CA HIS A 77 11.10 -4.75 3.60
C HIS A 77 11.07 -5.23 5.06
N GLY A 78 10.88 -6.52 5.33
CA GLY A 78 10.95 -7.08 6.68
C GLY A 78 9.72 -6.80 7.53
N ILE A 79 8.58 -6.48 6.91
CA ILE A 79 7.32 -6.29 7.64
C ILE A 79 6.84 -7.64 8.17
N PRO A 80 6.48 -7.76 9.46
CA PRO A 80 6.02 -9.03 10.03
C PRO A 80 4.80 -9.60 9.29
N GLU A 81 4.82 -10.90 9.00
CA GLU A 81 3.74 -11.57 8.25
C GLU A 81 2.38 -11.43 8.97
N GLU A 82 2.37 -11.48 10.30
CA GLU A 82 1.16 -11.26 11.11
C GLU A 82 0.51 -9.90 10.83
N LEU A 83 1.31 -8.84 10.61
CA LEU A 83 0.78 -7.51 10.30
C LEU A 83 0.16 -7.48 8.90
N ILE A 84 0.79 -8.17 7.94
CA ILE A 84 0.32 -8.29 6.55
C ILE A 84 -0.99 -9.09 6.51
N GLU A 85 -1.03 -10.26 7.13
CA GLU A 85 -2.21 -11.13 7.20
C GLU A 85 -3.40 -10.44 7.87
N ASN A 86 -3.17 -9.77 9.00
CA ASN A 86 -4.21 -9.00 9.70
C ASN A 86 -4.78 -7.88 8.82
N TYR A 87 -3.93 -7.20 8.05
CA TYR A 87 -4.37 -6.16 7.12
C TYR A 87 -5.17 -6.75 5.95
N ILE A 88 -4.70 -7.84 5.35
CA ILE A 88 -5.40 -8.56 4.27
C ILE A 88 -6.77 -9.02 4.75
N PHE A 89 -6.85 -9.65 5.92
CA PHE A 89 -8.12 -10.12 6.49
C PHE A 89 -9.12 -8.98 6.63
N GLN A 90 -8.67 -7.84 7.14
CA GLN A 90 -9.52 -6.67 7.33
C GLN A 90 -9.99 -6.06 6.01
N VAL A 91 -9.09 -5.90 5.03
CA VAL A 91 -9.43 -5.37 3.69
C VAL A 91 -10.41 -6.30 2.98
N SER A 92 -10.19 -7.61 3.05
CA SER A 92 -11.10 -8.63 2.51
C SER A 92 -12.49 -8.54 3.15
N ARG A 93 -12.58 -8.29 4.46
CA ARG A 93 -13.86 -8.13 5.17
C ARG A 93 -14.61 -6.85 4.75
N ILE A 94 -13.88 -5.77 4.50
CA ILE A 94 -14.47 -4.51 3.99
C ILE A 94 -14.96 -4.70 2.56
N ASN A 95 -14.13 -5.29 1.68
CA ASN A 95 -14.49 -5.54 0.28
C ASN A 95 -15.65 -6.53 0.16
N SER A 96 -15.71 -7.56 1.00
CA SER A 96 -16.84 -8.47 1.05
C SER A 96 -18.11 -7.75 1.50
N HIS A 97 -18.03 -6.80 2.44
CA HIS A 97 -19.19 -6.02 2.89
C HIS A 97 -19.67 -4.99 1.86
N ILE A 98 -18.75 -4.37 1.11
CA ILE A 98 -19.10 -3.46 -0.01
C ILE A 98 -19.71 -4.24 -1.18
N ARG A 99 -19.20 -5.45 -1.46
CA ARG A 99 -19.77 -6.36 -2.48
C ARG A 99 -21.11 -6.97 -2.01
N TRP A 100 -21.27 -7.22 -0.71
CA TRP A 100 -22.53 -7.61 -0.07
C TRP A 100 -23.43 -6.40 0.21
N GLN A 101 -23.93 -5.79 -0.85
CA GLN A 101 -25.14 -4.96 -0.77
C GLN A 101 -26.25 -5.76 -1.44
N PRO A 102 -27.05 -6.54 -0.69
CA PRO A 102 -28.07 -7.38 -1.28
C PRO A 102 -29.11 -6.50 -1.97
N LYS A 103 -29.19 -6.58 -3.29
CA LYS A 103 -30.39 -6.14 -3.99
C LYS A 103 -31.47 -7.16 -3.67
N VAL A 104 -32.62 -6.67 -3.17
CA VAL A 104 -33.76 -7.52 -2.79
C VAL A 104 -34.12 -8.42 -3.98
N GLY A 105 -33.93 -9.74 -3.83
CA GLY A 105 -34.35 -10.76 -4.80
C GLY A 105 -33.28 -11.59 -5.53
N ASP A 106 -31.99 -11.55 -5.19
CA ASP A 106 -30.95 -12.33 -5.92
C ASP A 106 -30.67 -13.72 -5.29
N GLU A 107 -30.77 -14.77 -6.12
CA GLU A 107 -30.54 -16.20 -5.80
C GLU A 107 -29.07 -16.55 -5.51
N ARG A 108 -28.13 -15.60 -5.69
CA ARG A 108 -26.70 -15.73 -5.37
C ARG A 108 -26.35 -15.84 -3.87
N THR A 109 -27.34 -15.97 -3.01
CA THR A 109 -27.18 -16.18 -1.56
C THR A 109 -26.36 -17.45 -1.23
N ARG A 110 -26.27 -18.43 -2.15
CA ARG A 110 -25.52 -19.69 -1.94
C ARG A 110 -24.00 -19.59 -2.18
N GLU A 111 -23.51 -18.65 -3.01
CA GLU A 111 -22.08 -18.57 -3.34
C GLU A 111 -21.24 -17.98 -2.19
N CYS A 112 -21.81 -17.10 -1.38
CA CYS A 112 -21.08 -16.48 -0.28
C CYS A 112 -20.79 -17.42 0.89
N SER A 113 -21.52 -18.52 1.01
CA SER A 113 -21.19 -19.60 1.94
C SER A 113 -19.85 -20.27 1.58
N LEU A 114 -19.52 -20.36 0.28
CA LEU A 114 -18.29 -21.00 -0.20
C LEU A 114 -17.04 -20.16 0.10
N VAL A 115 -17.13 -18.82 0.03
CA VAL A 115 -16.00 -17.94 0.34
C VAL A 115 -15.72 -17.90 1.85
N GLN A 116 -16.76 -17.99 2.69
CA GLN A 116 -16.58 -18.14 4.14
C GLN A 116 -15.98 -19.51 4.50
N MET A 117 -16.35 -20.58 3.80
CA MET A 117 -15.70 -21.90 3.97
C MET A 117 -14.24 -21.89 3.52
N ALA A 118 -13.90 -21.29 2.39
CA ALA A 118 -12.51 -21.24 1.90
C ALA A 118 -11.56 -20.50 2.88
N LEU A 119 -12.07 -19.49 3.59
CA LEU A 119 -11.30 -18.79 4.63
C LEU A 119 -11.19 -19.61 5.93
N ALA A 120 -12.21 -20.43 6.25
CA ALA A 120 -12.14 -21.37 7.37
C ALA A 120 -11.16 -22.51 7.09
N ASP A 121 -11.13 -23.03 5.86
CA ASP A 121 -10.20 -24.09 5.42
C ASP A 121 -8.74 -23.61 5.43
N TRP A 122 -8.50 -22.33 5.07
CA TRP A 122 -7.15 -21.75 5.14
C TRP A 122 -6.68 -21.54 6.60
N GLY A 123 -7.60 -21.28 7.53
CA GLY A 123 -7.31 -21.25 8.96
C GLY A 123 -7.01 -22.63 9.57
N ALA A 124 -7.65 -23.68 9.05
CA ALA A 124 -7.45 -25.06 9.50
C ALA A 124 -6.10 -25.66 9.05
N LEU A 125 -5.67 -25.36 7.81
CA LEU A 125 -4.39 -25.82 7.24
C LEU A 125 -3.14 -25.35 8.01
N ARG A 126 -3.26 -24.37 8.91
CA ARG A 126 -2.15 -23.84 9.71
C ARG A 126 -2.03 -24.46 11.11
N GLN A 127 -3.03 -25.21 11.58
CA GLN A 127 -2.94 -25.90 12.88
C GLN A 127 -2.16 -27.22 12.80
N ASP A 128 -1.94 -27.75 11.60
CA ASP A 128 -1.25 -29.05 11.37
C ASP A 128 0.24 -28.93 11.00
N THR A 129 0.81 -27.72 11.04
CA THR A 129 2.27 -27.50 10.88
C THR A 129 2.87 -26.96 12.17
N ASN A 130 2.93 -27.85 13.17
CA ASN A 130 3.77 -27.72 14.36
C ASN A 130 4.36 -29.09 14.70
#